data_AF-A0A6I6SHX8-F1
#
_entry.id   AF-A0A6I6SHX8-F1
#
_cell.length_a   1.000
_cell.length_b   1.000
_cell.length_c   1.000
_cell.angle_alpha   90.00
_cell.angle_beta   90.00
_cell.angle_gamma   90.00
#
_symmetry.space_group_name_H-M   'P 1'
#
loop_
_entity.id
_entity.type
_entity.pdbx_description
1 polymer ?
#
loop_
_entity_poly.entity_id
_entity_poly.type
_entity_poly.pdbx_seq_one_letter_code
_entity_poly.pdbx_strand_id
1 'polypeptide(L)'
;MSDTPLPHPLLEDEELERLDDFLDSERVDPDALDLISAHGFLVALAVAPREVEPAAWVAELFHGEPAFADDSERSEILGLLEKLRGNAIDTLEQGGLPELPFELTLDGTAPEETPIGDWCAGFMEGVFLDEAAWFEQDEETVATLLLPFMALSGLFDDEPDMADMTADTARLESLAGQLPDLVLDLYLHYRVPPETPKPMPRKKKPAGRGKGKR
;
A
#
# COMPACT_ATOMS: atom_id res chain seq x y z
N MET A 1 21.00 17.51 14.89
CA MET A 1 21.27 16.58 13.78
C MET A 1 20.10 15.64 13.82
N SER A 2 19.16 15.83 12.90
CA SER A 2 18.03 14.90 12.79
C SER A 2 18.63 13.59 12.30
N ASP A 3 18.66 12.60 13.17
CA ASP A 3 18.88 11.21 12.79
C ASP A 3 17.62 10.82 12.00
N THR A 4 17.62 11.11 10.71
CA THR A 4 16.66 10.48 9.81
C THR A 4 17.12 9.03 9.72
N PRO A 5 16.31 8.05 10.16
CA PRO A 5 16.65 6.63 9.99
C PRO A 5 17.01 6.40 8.53
N LEU A 6 18.12 5.70 8.27
CA LEU A 6 18.44 5.25 6.92
C LEU A 6 17.29 4.34 6.46
N PRO A 7 16.86 4.44 5.19
CA PRO A 7 15.84 3.54 4.67
C PRO A 7 16.29 2.09 4.88
N HIS A 8 15.36 1.24 5.32
CA HIS A 8 15.60 -0.18 5.35
C HIS A 8 15.61 -0.68 3.89
N PRO A 9 16.71 -1.28 3.42
CA PRO A 9 16.78 -1.75 2.04
C PRO A 9 15.71 -2.82 1.82
N LEU A 10 15.17 -2.87 0.59
CA LEU A 10 14.14 -3.83 0.19
C LEU A 10 14.55 -5.27 0.50
N LEU A 11 15.67 -5.70 -0.06
CA LEU A 11 16.39 -6.95 0.16
C LEU A 11 17.85 -6.72 -0.24
N GLU A 12 18.72 -7.69 -0.02
CA GLU A 12 20.06 -7.67 -0.62
C GLU A 12 19.97 -7.94 -2.14
N ASP A 13 20.92 -7.44 -2.93
CA ASP A 13 20.88 -7.54 -4.40
C ASP A 13 20.74 -8.99 -4.89
N GLU A 14 21.47 -9.94 -4.29
CA GLU A 14 21.38 -11.35 -4.67
C GLU A 14 20.04 -11.99 -4.29
N GLU A 15 19.37 -11.48 -3.25
CA GLU A 15 18.04 -11.94 -2.86
C GLU A 15 16.96 -11.42 -3.83
N LEU A 16 17.11 -10.17 -4.32
CA LEU A 16 16.24 -9.61 -5.36
C LEU A 16 16.40 -10.38 -6.67
N GLU A 17 17.64 -10.58 -7.15
CA GLU A 17 17.91 -11.35 -8.37
C GLU A 17 17.35 -12.77 -8.27
N ARG A 18 17.50 -13.41 -7.10
CA ARG A 18 16.97 -14.76 -6.85
C ARG A 18 15.43 -14.82 -6.94
N LEU A 19 14.75 -13.80 -6.44
CA LEU A 19 13.29 -13.71 -6.45
C LEU A 19 12.77 -13.39 -7.85
N ASP A 20 13.41 -12.43 -8.54
CA ASP A 20 13.13 -12.05 -9.93
C ASP A 20 13.22 -13.27 -10.86
N ASP A 21 14.36 -13.98 -10.82
CA ASP A 21 14.58 -15.21 -11.59
C ASP A 21 13.52 -16.29 -11.33
N PHE A 22 12.96 -16.34 -10.12
CA PHE A 22 11.91 -17.30 -9.81
C PHE A 22 10.56 -16.89 -10.41
N LEU A 23 10.17 -15.62 -10.22
CA LEU A 23 8.91 -15.06 -10.70
C LEU A 23 8.84 -15.11 -12.25
N ASP A 24 9.95 -14.88 -12.93
CA ASP A 24 10.04 -14.93 -14.40
C ASP A 24 10.18 -16.35 -14.98
N SER A 25 10.27 -17.38 -14.14
CA SER A 25 10.46 -18.75 -14.62
C SER A 25 9.17 -19.39 -15.14
N GLU A 26 9.28 -20.36 -16.06
CA GLU A 26 8.15 -21.17 -16.56
C GLU A 26 7.42 -22.01 -15.47
N ARG A 27 7.86 -21.89 -14.21
CA ARG A 27 7.30 -22.58 -13.04
C ARG A 27 6.25 -21.75 -12.32
N VAL A 28 6.17 -20.47 -12.65
CA VAL A 28 5.18 -19.51 -12.17
C VAL A 28 4.17 -19.28 -13.29
N ASP A 29 2.92 -19.03 -12.91
CA ASP A 29 1.87 -18.75 -13.89
C ASP A 29 2.19 -17.45 -14.65
N PRO A 30 1.95 -17.37 -15.97
CA PRO A 30 2.21 -16.15 -16.74
C PRO A 30 1.41 -14.92 -16.30
N ASP A 31 0.29 -15.11 -15.60
CA ASP A 31 -0.52 -14.02 -15.04
C ASP A 31 -0.13 -13.68 -13.58
N ALA A 32 0.92 -14.30 -13.04
CA ALA A 32 1.45 -13.96 -11.72
C ALA A 32 2.10 -12.57 -11.71
N LEU A 33 2.24 -12.02 -10.50
CA LEU A 33 2.92 -10.74 -10.30
C LEU A 33 4.43 -10.88 -10.52
N ASP A 34 4.99 -9.98 -11.33
CA ASP A 34 6.44 -9.80 -11.42
C ASP A 34 7.02 -9.17 -10.14
N LEU A 35 8.35 -9.00 -10.06
CA LEU A 35 8.98 -8.49 -8.84
C LEU A 35 8.45 -7.10 -8.44
N ILE A 36 8.20 -6.22 -9.40
CA ILE A 36 7.76 -4.84 -9.16
C ILE A 36 6.32 -4.82 -8.65
N SER A 37 5.43 -5.54 -9.33
CA SER A 37 4.02 -5.69 -8.96
C SER A 37 3.88 -6.42 -7.63
N ALA A 38 4.65 -7.49 -7.42
CA ALA A 38 4.71 -8.23 -6.16
C ALA A 38 5.15 -7.34 -5.00
N HIS A 39 6.13 -6.46 -5.21
CA HIS A 39 6.52 -5.49 -4.19
C HIS A 39 5.36 -4.54 -3.84
N GLY A 40 4.64 -4.00 -4.83
CA GLY A 40 3.45 -3.16 -4.60
C GLY A 40 2.36 -3.87 -3.82
N PHE A 41 2.07 -5.10 -4.21
CA PHE A 41 1.13 -5.98 -3.53
C PHE A 41 1.51 -6.24 -2.06
N LEU A 42 2.76 -6.59 -1.79
CA LEU A 42 3.25 -6.83 -0.43
C LEU A 42 3.22 -5.57 0.45
N VAL A 43 3.49 -4.40 -0.13
CA VAL A 43 3.35 -3.11 0.58
C VAL A 43 1.88 -2.84 0.91
N ALA A 44 0.93 -3.11 0.00
CA ALA A 44 -0.49 -3.01 0.31
C ALA A 44 -0.88 -3.93 1.49
N LEU A 45 -0.36 -5.17 1.54
CA LEU A 45 -0.58 -6.08 2.68
C LEU A 45 0.09 -5.65 3.98
N ALA A 46 1.15 -4.83 3.93
CA ALA A 46 1.75 -4.21 5.09
C ALA A 46 0.87 -3.07 5.65
N VAL A 47 0.21 -2.35 4.75
CA VAL A 47 -0.72 -1.25 5.06
C VAL A 47 -2.09 -1.76 5.53
N ALA A 48 -2.54 -2.89 4.99
CA ALA A 48 -3.91 -3.38 5.11
C ALA A 48 -4.48 -3.29 6.55
N PRO A 49 -5.76 -2.89 6.69
CA PRO A 49 -6.39 -2.71 8.01
C PRO A 49 -6.59 -4.03 8.78
N ARG A 50 -6.57 -5.16 8.07
CA ARG A 50 -6.68 -6.51 8.64
C ARG A 50 -5.58 -7.39 8.05
N GLU A 51 -5.11 -8.34 8.85
CA GLU A 51 -4.17 -9.35 8.38
C GLU A 51 -4.87 -10.29 7.39
N VAL A 52 -4.24 -10.49 6.23
CA VAL A 52 -4.71 -11.44 5.21
C VAL A 52 -3.98 -12.77 5.41
N GLU A 53 -4.73 -13.87 5.34
CA GLU A 53 -4.21 -15.22 5.51
C GLU A 53 -3.10 -15.53 4.48
N PRO A 54 -1.97 -16.14 4.89
CA PRO A 54 -0.86 -16.47 3.99
C PRO A 54 -1.25 -17.23 2.74
N ALA A 55 -2.12 -18.22 2.86
CA ALA A 55 -2.55 -19.01 1.72
C ALA A 55 -3.31 -18.18 0.67
N ALA A 56 -4.02 -17.13 1.09
CA ALA A 56 -4.79 -16.28 0.17
C ALA A 56 -3.86 -15.37 -0.63
N TRP A 57 -2.98 -14.62 0.03
CA TRP A 57 -2.12 -13.69 -0.68
C TRP A 57 -1.02 -14.39 -1.49
N VAL A 58 -0.54 -15.56 -1.05
CA VAL A 58 0.42 -16.37 -1.84
C VAL A 58 -0.25 -16.86 -3.12
N ALA A 59 -1.49 -17.35 -3.04
CA ALA A 59 -2.21 -17.82 -4.21
C ALA A 59 -2.49 -16.67 -5.20
N GLU A 60 -2.81 -15.47 -4.71
CA GLU A 60 -3.01 -14.30 -5.55
C GLU A 60 -1.73 -13.89 -6.27
N LEU A 61 -0.62 -13.73 -5.52
CA LEU A 61 0.66 -13.29 -6.07
C LEU A 61 1.17 -14.20 -7.19
N PHE A 62 1.04 -15.53 -7.03
CA PHE A 62 1.49 -16.50 -8.02
C PHE A 62 0.42 -16.90 -9.03
N HIS A 63 -0.78 -16.31 -8.97
CA HIS A 63 -1.97 -16.75 -9.71
C HIS A 63 -2.22 -18.27 -9.62
N GLY A 64 -2.01 -18.85 -8.43
CA GLY A 64 -2.10 -20.28 -8.17
C GLY A 64 -0.98 -20.81 -7.29
N GLU A 65 -0.63 -22.09 -7.48
CA GLU A 65 0.48 -22.73 -6.77
C GLU A 65 1.67 -22.90 -7.72
N PRO A 66 2.80 -22.23 -7.49
CA PRO A 66 3.96 -22.32 -8.36
C PRO A 66 4.68 -23.66 -8.18
N ALA A 67 5.36 -24.11 -9.24
CA ALA A 67 6.06 -25.39 -9.26
C ALA A 67 7.47 -25.28 -8.63
N PHE A 68 7.55 -25.30 -7.30
CA PHE A 68 8.82 -25.37 -6.58
C PHE A 68 9.58 -26.69 -6.87
N ALA A 69 10.90 -26.61 -6.93
CA ALA A 69 11.76 -27.77 -7.10
C ALA A 69 11.75 -28.68 -5.86
N ASP A 70 11.74 -28.09 -4.67
CA ASP A 70 11.66 -28.78 -3.38
C ASP A 70 11.14 -27.84 -2.26
N ASP A 71 10.97 -28.40 -1.07
CA ASP A 71 10.53 -27.66 0.13
C ASP A 71 11.53 -26.57 0.55
N SER A 72 12.81 -26.70 0.18
CA SER A 72 13.85 -25.72 0.51
C SER A 72 13.69 -24.47 -0.33
N GLU A 73 13.52 -24.63 -1.65
CA GLU A 73 13.23 -23.52 -2.55
C GLU A 73 11.91 -22.83 -2.18
N ARG A 74 10.87 -23.61 -1.86
CA ARG A 74 9.61 -23.04 -1.39
C ARG A 74 9.79 -22.16 -0.16
N SER A 75 10.54 -22.66 0.83
CA SER A 75 10.80 -21.90 2.06
C SER A 75 11.67 -20.67 1.82
N GLU A 76 12.63 -20.77 0.90
CA GLU A 76 13.47 -19.65 0.48
C GLU A 76 12.63 -18.53 -0.15
N ILE A 77 11.90 -18.83 -1.23
CA ILE A 77 11.12 -17.83 -1.98
C ILE A 77 10.04 -17.19 -1.11
N LEU A 78 9.27 -17.99 -0.36
CA LEU A 78 8.25 -17.44 0.53
C LEU A 78 8.87 -16.61 1.67
N GLY A 79 10.04 -17.01 2.16
CA GLY A 79 10.79 -16.24 3.16
C GLY A 79 11.27 -14.89 2.64
N LEU A 80 11.67 -14.80 1.37
CA LEU A 80 12.05 -13.53 0.73
C LEU A 80 10.85 -12.60 0.57
N LEU A 81 9.69 -13.12 0.16
CA LEU A 81 8.44 -12.35 0.06
C LEU A 81 7.97 -11.84 1.45
N GLU A 82 8.03 -12.69 2.48
CA GLU A 82 7.75 -12.29 3.85
C GLU A 82 8.74 -11.23 4.35
N LYS A 83 10.02 -11.33 3.99
CA LYS A 83 11.05 -10.35 4.35
C LYS A 83 10.80 -9.00 3.68
N LEU A 84 10.42 -8.95 2.40
CA LEU A 84 10.01 -7.72 1.72
C LEU A 84 8.85 -7.04 2.45
N ARG A 85 7.79 -7.79 2.74
CA ARG A 85 6.63 -7.28 3.50
C ARG A 85 7.04 -6.80 4.89
N GLY A 86 7.89 -7.57 5.59
CA GLY A 86 8.39 -7.22 6.92
C GLY A 86 9.19 -5.92 6.93
N ASN A 87 10.07 -5.72 5.94
CA ASN A 87 10.85 -4.49 5.81
C ASN A 87 9.95 -3.25 5.58
N ALA A 88 8.86 -3.39 4.82
CA ALA A 88 7.86 -2.34 4.65
C ALA A 88 7.14 -2.03 5.98
N ILE A 89 6.71 -3.06 6.73
CA ILE A 89 6.08 -2.91 8.04
C ILE A 89 7.02 -2.17 9.00
N ASP A 90 8.27 -2.63 9.13
CA ASP A 90 9.26 -2.05 10.05
C ASP A 90 9.53 -0.57 9.74
N THR A 91 9.57 -0.22 8.45
CA THR A 91 9.74 1.18 8.01
C THR A 91 8.53 2.03 8.36
N LEU A 92 7.32 1.56 8.08
CA LEU A 92 6.07 2.29 8.32
C LEU A 92 5.79 2.45 9.83
N GLU A 93 6.09 1.43 10.65
CA GLU A 93 5.96 1.50 12.11
C GLU A 93 6.83 2.59 12.74
N GLN A 94 7.97 2.91 12.11
CA GLN A 94 8.86 3.97 12.52
C GLN A 94 8.46 5.35 11.97
N GLY A 95 7.37 5.42 11.19
CA GLY A 95 6.94 6.62 10.48
C GLY A 95 7.85 7.00 9.31
N GLY A 96 8.60 6.03 8.78
CA GLY A 96 9.45 6.19 7.60
C GLY A 96 8.67 6.04 6.30
N LEU A 97 9.25 6.54 5.21
CA LEU A 97 8.76 6.31 3.87
C LEU A 97 9.35 5.00 3.34
N PRO A 98 8.54 4.11 2.74
CA PRO A 98 9.05 2.89 2.13
C PRO A 98 9.98 3.23 0.96
N GLU A 99 11.02 2.42 0.78
CA GLU A 99 11.81 2.41 -0.45
C GLU A 99 11.00 1.75 -1.57
N LEU A 100 11.10 2.27 -2.80
CA LEU A 100 10.45 1.71 -3.97
C LEU A 100 11.52 1.25 -4.98
N PRO A 101 11.33 0.13 -5.69
CA PRO A 101 12.35 -0.49 -6.55
C PRO A 101 12.58 0.23 -7.89
N PHE A 102 12.23 1.51 -7.99
CA PHE A 102 12.27 2.30 -9.22
C PHE A 102 12.39 3.81 -8.93
N GLU A 103 12.76 4.57 -9.96
CA GLU A 103 12.72 6.03 -9.91
C GLU A 103 11.27 6.55 -10.03
N LEU A 104 10.94 7.61 -9.30
CA LEU A 104 9.59 8.18 -9.21
C LEU A 104 9.26 9.16 -10.36
N THR A 105 9.85 8.94 -11.54
CA THR A 105 9.73 9.84 -12.70
C THR A 105 9.15 9.10 -13.90
N LEU A 106 8.15 9.66 -14.56
CA LEU A 106 7.54 9.06 -15.75
C LEU A 106 8.28 9.45 -17.04
N ASP A 107 8.98 10.59 -17.03
CA ASP A 107 9.75 11.11 -18.18
C ASP A 107 8.93 11.23 -19.49
N GLY A 108 7.61 11.46 -19.36
CA GLY A 108 6.68 11.56 -20.47
C GLY A 108 6.22 10.22 -21.07
N THR A 109 6.54 9.11 -20.40
CA THR A 109 5.98 7.78 -20.67
C THR A 109 4.64 7.64 -19.96
N ALA A 110 3.72 6.89 -20.54
CA ALA A 110 2.43 6.62 -19.90
C ALA A 110 2.67 5.71 -18.67
N PRO A 111 2.01 5.94 -17.51
CA PRO A 111 2.26 5.18 -16.28
C PRO A 111 2.21 3.66 -16.46
N GLU A 112 1.24 3.16 -17.23
CA GLU A 112 1.00 1.75 -17.52
C GLU A 112 2.12 1.08 -18.33
N GLU A 113 3.06 1.86 -18.89
CA GLU A 113 4.25 1.37 -19.59
C GLU A 113 5.52 1.51 -18.71
N THR A 114 5.37 1.77 -17.41
CA THR A 114 6.48 2.00 -16.47
C THR A 114 6.40 1.12 -15.23
N PRO A 115 7.52 0.88 -14.53
CA PRO A 115 7.53 0.20 -13.23
C PRO A 115 6.63 0.86 -12.17
N ILE A 116 6.35 2.17 -12.32
CA ILE A 116 5.42 2.89 -11.44
C ILE A 116 4.00 2.34 -11.61
N GLY A 117 3.58 2.10 -12.86
CA GLY A 117 2.27 1.53 -13.17
C GLY A 117 2.15 0.10 -12.69
N ASP A 118 3.15 -0.74 -12.97
CA ASP A 118 3.21 -2.14 -12.51
C ASP A 118 3.09 -2.23 -10.99
N TRP A 119 3.84 -1.40 -10.27
CA TRP A 119 3.79 -1.34 -8.80
C TRP A 119 2.45 -0.86 -8.29
N CYS A 120 1.85 0.15 -8.92
CA CYS A 120 0.52 0.65 -8.53
C CYS A 120 -0.57 -0.39 -8.81
N ALA A 121 -0.47 -1.13 -9.91
CA ALA A 121 -1.38 -2.24 -10.22
C ALA A 121 -1.26 -3.34 -9.16
N GLY A 122 -0.06 -3.78 -8.82
CA GLY A 122 0.18 -4.74 -7.74
C GLY A 122 -0.34 -4.24 -6.38
N PHE A 123 -0.16 -2.96 -6.05
CA PHE A 123 -0.73 -2.37 -4.83
C PHE A 123 -2.25 -2.48 -4.82
N MET A 124 -2.91 -2.18 -5.95
CA MET A 124 -4.36 -2.29 -6.09
C MET A 124 -4.85 -3.74 -5.98
N GLU A 125 -4.13 -4.73 -6.50
CA GLU A 125 -4.44 -6.16 -6.26
C GLU A 125 -4.47 -6.50 -4.77
N GLY A 126 -3.54 -5.94 -3.98
CA GLY A 126 -3.53 -6.10 -2.54
C GLY A 126 -4.72 -5.43 -1.83
N VAL A 127 -5.23 -4.33 -2.39
CA VAL A 127 -6.47 -3.68 -1.94
C VAL A 127 -7.69 -4.56 -2.25
N PHE A 128 -7.77 -5.10 -3.46
CA PHE A 128 -8.92 -5.91 -3.90
C PHE A 128 -9.06 -7.22 -3.13
N LEU A 129 -7.96 -7.78 -2.63
CA LEU A 129 -7.95 -9.03 -1.87
C LEU A 129 -8.85 -9.00 -0.62
N ASP A 130 -9.03 -7.82 0.00
CA ASP A 130 -10.03 -7.60 1.07
C ASP A 130 -10.60 -6.18 0.98
N GLU A 131 -11.14 -5.82 -0.18
CA GLU A 131 -11.67 -4.48 -0.47
C GLU A 131 -12.62 -3.99 0.64
N ALA A 132 -13.50 -4.88 1.12
CA ALA A 132 -14.44 -4.57 2.19
C ALA A 132 -13.74 -4.08 3.48
N ALA A 133 -12.56 -4.60 3.82
CA ALA A 133 -11.78 -4.13 4.96
C ALA A 133 -11.28 -2.70 4.77
N TRP A 134 -10.75 -2.40 3.58
CA TRP A 134 -10.14 -1.11 3.26
C TRP A 134 -11.14 0.04 3.44
N PHE A 135 -12.37 -0.15 2.97
CA PHE A 135 -13.38 0.92 3.00
C PHE A 135 -14.30 0.89 4.24
N GLU A 136 -14.16 -0.09 5.16
CA GLU A 136 -15.10 -0.28 6.29
C GLU A 136 -15.19 0.93 7.24
N GLN A 137 -14.06 1.59 7.52
CA GLN A 137 -13.98 2.63 8.56
C GLN A 137 -14.20 4.04 8.03
N ASP A 138 -13.57 4.38 6.91
CA ASP A 138 -13.58 5.73 6.34
C ASP A 138 -13.41 5.69 4.81
N GLU A 139 -14.49 5.28 4.13
CA GLU A 139 -14.52 5.08 2.68
C GLU A 139 -14.06 6.32 1.90
N GLU A 140 -14.52 7.53 2.28
CA GLU A 140 -14.20 8.77 1.57
C GLU A 140 -12.70 9.10 1.64
N THR A 141 -12.10 9.00 2.82
CA THR A 141 -10.66 9.26 2.99
C THR A 141 -9.83 8.21 2.27
N VAL A 142 -10.16 6.92 2.44
CA VAL A 142 -9.41 5.83 1.80
C VAL A 142 -9.50 5.90 0.29
N ALA A 143 -10.69 6.15 -0.28
CA ALA A 143 -10.86 6.34 -1.71
C ALA A 143 -10.00 7.50 -2.22
N THR A 144 -9.99 8.63 -1.50
CA THR A 144 -9.17 9.80 -1.87
C THR A 144 -7.67 9.48 -1.88
N LEU A 145 -7.19 8.73 -0.89
CA LEU A 145 -5.78 8.33 -0.78
C LEU A 145 -5.39 7.29 -1.85
N LEU A 146 -6.33 6.44 -2.29
CA LEU A 146 -6.10 5.43 -3.32
C LEU A 146 -6.17 5.97 -4.76
N LEU A 147 -6.84 7.11 -4.98
CA LEU A 147 -6.99 7.70 -6.32
C LEU A 147 -5.67 7.81 -7.12
N PRO A 148 -4.53 8.22 -6.53
CA PRO A 148 -3.26 8.26 -7.26
C PRO A 148 -2.76 6.89 -7.72
N PHE A 149 -2.90 5.86 -6.89
CA PHE A 149 -2.54 4.49 -7.24
C PHE A 149 -3.41 3.99 -8.39
N MET A 150 -4.72 4.23 -8.32
CA MET A 150 -5.66 3.91 -9.39
C MET A 150 -5.28 4.63 -10.70
N ALA A 151 -4.95 5.93 -10.62
CA ALA A 151 -4.59 6.75 -11.78
C ALA A 151 -3.31 6.30 -12.48
N LEU A 152 -2.34 5.80 -11.70
CA LEU A 152 -1.04 5.37 -12.21
C LEU A 152 -1.05 3.91 -12.66
N SER A 153 -1.97 3.09 -12.15
CA SER A 153 -2.00 1.65 -12.43
C SER A 153 -2.41 1.26 -13.85
N GLY A 154 -3.09 2.13 -14.61
CA GLY A 154 -3.70 1.79 -15.90
C GLY A 154 -4.93 0.85 -15.83
N LEU A 155 -5.23 0.27 -14.66
CA LEU A 155 -6.35 -0.67 -14.48
C LEU A 155 -7.74 -0.04 -14.68
N PHE A 156 -7.82 1.29 -14.61
CA PHE A 156 -9.08 2.03 -14.62
C PHE A 156 -9.19 3.01 -15.81
N ASP A 157 -8.40 2.86 -16.86
CA ASP A 157 -8.38 3.79 -17.99
C ASP A 157 -9.69 3.85 -18.77
N ASP A 158 -10.49 2.77 -18.70
CA ASP A 158 -11.83 2.71 -19.29
C ASP A 158 -12.90 3.46 -18.46
N GLU A 159 -12.58 3.85 -17.21
CA GLU A 159 -13.52 4.58 -16.35
C GLU A 159 -13.57 6.08 -16.73
N PRO A 160 -14.74 6.64 -17.08
CA PRO A 160 -14.86 8.01 -17.54
C PRO A 160 -14.32 9.07 -16.55
N ASP A 161 -14.49 8.80 -15.25
CA ASP A 161 -14.04 9.70 -14.19
C ASP A 161 -12.51 9.69 -14.02
N MET A 162 -11.83 8.65 -14.51
CA MET A 162 -10.37 8.50 -14.47
C MET A 162 -9.68 9.09 -15.72
N ALA A 163 -10.33 9.00 -16.88
CA ALA A 163 -9.80 9.49 -18.15
C ALA A 163 -9.40 10.98 -18.13
N ASP A 164 -10.17 11.82 -17.44
CA ASP A 164 -9.84 13.25 -17.30
C ASP A 164 -8.61 13.49 -16.41
N MET A 165 -8.35 12.59 -15.45
CA MET A 165 -7.20 12.68 -14.54
C MET A 165 -5.91 12.19 -15.21
N THR A 166 -5.98 11.13 -16.01
CA THR A 166 -4.83 10.54 -16.71
C THR A 166 -4.40 11.34 -17.94
N ALA A 167 -5.24 12.26 -18.44
CA ALA A 167 -4.91 13.14 -19.55
C ALA A 167 -3.85 14.22 -19.24
N ASP A 168 -3.59 14.54 -17.97
CA ASP A 168 -2.60 15.53 -17.55
C ASP A 168 -1.30 14.84 -17.08
N THR A 169 -0.34 14.70 -17.99
CA THR A 169 0.95 14.06 -17.70
C THR A 169 1.73 14.76 -16.59
N ALA A 170 1.63 16.09 -16.46
CA ALA A 170 2.32 16.81 -15.39
C ALA A 170 1.69 16.53 -14.02
N ARG A 171 0.38 16.29 -14.00
CA ARG A 171 -0.31 15.80 -12.80
C ARG A 171 0.12 14.38 -12.46
N LEU A 172 0.17 13.46 -13.42
CA LEU A 172 0.61 12.07 -13.19
C LEU A 172 2.04 12.02 -12.64
N GLU A 173 2.96 12.82 -13.19
CA GLU A 173 4.33 12.96 -12.67
C GLU A 173 4.34 13.40 -11.20
N SER A 174 3.49 14.37 -10.86
CA SER A 174 3.34 14.81 -9.47
C SER A 174 2.74 13.72 -8.57
N LEU A 175 1.85 12.86 -9.08
CA LEU A 175 1.25 11.76 -8.32
C LEU A 175 2.29 10.66 -8.05
N ALA A 176 3.11 10.31 -9.03
CA ALA A 176 4.19 9.34 -8.88
C ALA A 176 5.14 9.73 -7.75
N GLY A 177 5.55 11.00 -7.69
CA GLY A 177 6.39 11.54 -6.62
C GLY A 177 5.77 11.54 -5.21
N GLN A 178 4.45 11.33 -5.09
CA GLN A 178 3.74 11.29 -3.80
C GLN A 178 3.52 9.86 -3.28
N LEU A 179 3.80 8.82 -4.06
CA LEU A 179 3.51 7.44 -3.69
C LEU A 179 4.05 7.05 -2.31
N PRO A 180 5.33 7.31 -1.94
CA PRO A 180 5.84 6.92 -0.64
C PRO A 180 5.10 7.58 0.53
N ASP A 181 4.76 8.87 0.40
CA ASP A 181 4.00 9.61 1.41
C ASP A 181 2.57 9.07 1.54
N LEU A 182 1.92 8.75 0.41
CA LEU A 182 0.56 8.19 0.41
C LEU A 182 0.49 6.81 1.06
N VAL A 183 1.51 5.97 0.87
CA VAL A 183 1.61 4.67 1.57
C VAL A 183 1.68 4.89 3.08
N LEU A 184 2.51 5.83 3.53
CA LEU A 184 2.61 6.17 4.95
C LEU A 184 1.30 6.75 5.49
N ASP A 185 0.65 7.63 4.73
CA ASP A 185 -0.64 8.22 5.12
C ASP A 185 -1.74 7.16 5.26
N LEU A 186 -1.84 6.21 4.32
CA LEU A 186 -2.75 5.06 4.42
C LEU A 186 -2.43 4.19 5.64
N TYR A 187 -1.14 3.91 5.89
CA TYR A 187 -0.72 3.15 7.06
C TYR A 187 -1.13 3.85 8.36
N LEU A 188 -0.82 5.14 8.50
CA LEU A 188 -1.17 5.94 9.67
C LEU A 188 -2.68 6.05 9.85
N HIS A 189 -3.44 6.16 8.76
CA HIS A 189 -4.90 6.20 8.81
C HIS A 189 -5.49 5.00 9.56
N TYR A 190 -5.01 3.77 9.29
CA TYR A 190 -5.51 2.57 9.96
C TYR A 190 -4.91 2.32 11.36
N ARG A 191 -3.75 2.91 11.68
CA ARG A 191 -3.06 2.68 12.96
C ARG A 191 -3.30 3.78 14.00
N VAL A 192 -3.78 4.95 13.61
CA VAL A 192 -4.12 6.04 14.53
C VAL A 192 -5.56 5.87 15.01
N PRO A 193 -5.80 5.69 16.33
CA PRO A 193 -7.16 5.64 16.86
C PRO A 193 -7.91 6.94 16.56
N PRO A 194 -9.21 6.91 16.22
CA PRO A 194 -9.99 8.12 16.02
C PRO A 194 -9.92 9.00 17.27
N GLU A 195 -9.62 10.30 17.09
CA GLU A 195 -9.56 11.26 18.19
C GLU A 195 -10.85 11.16 19.02
N THR A 196 -10.73 10.76 20.29
CA THR A 196 -11.91 10.72 21.17
C THR A 196 -12.46 12.15 21.28
N PRO A 197 -13.76 12.38 20.99
CA PRO A 197 -14.31 13.72 20.98
C PRO A 197 -14.11 14.37 22.35
N LYS A 198 -13.49 15.56 22.38
CA LYS A 198 -13.24 16.31 23.62
C LYS A 198 -14.54 16.43 24.42
N PRO A 199 -14.55 16.09 25.73
CA PRO A 199 -15.76 16.13 26.53
C PRO A 199 -16.32 17.56 26.54
N MET A 200 -17.54 17.72 26.03
CA MET A 200 -18.21 19.02 26.01
C MET A 200 -18.28 19.59 27.44
N PRO A 201 -17.95 20.89 27.65
CA PRO A 201 -18.01 21.49 28.97
C PRO A 201 -19.44 21.40 29.52
N ARG A 202 -19.60 20.70 30.64
CA ARG A 202 -20.87 20.61 31.39
C ARG A 202 -21.40 22.02 31.65
N LYS A 203 -22.51 22.40 31.01
CA LYS A 203 -23.24 23.65 31.31
C LYS A 203 -23.62 23.64 32.79
N LYS A 204 -23.00 24.51 33.60
CA LYS A 204 -23.42 24.75 34.99
C LYS A 204 -24.86 25.26 34.97
N LYS A 205 -25.78 24.52 35.60
CA LYS A 205 -27.14 25.01 35.86
C LYS A 205 -27.05 26.27 36.72
N PRO A 206 -27.77 27.36 36.38
CA PRO A 206 -27.76 28.56 37.20
C PRO A 206 -28.39 28.25 38.56
N ALA A 207 -27.76 28.72 39.63
CA ALA A 207 -28.26 28.58 40.99
C ALA A 207 -29.65 29.21 41.08
N GLY A 208 -30.64 28.39 41.48
CA GLY A 208 -32.02 28.83 41.69
C GLY A 208 -32.05 29.99 42.68
N ARG A 209 -32.58 31.12 42.20
CA ARG A 209 -32.84 32.32 43.00
C ARG A 209 -33.94 32.00 44.02
N GLY A 210 -33.53 31.56 45.21
CA GLY A 210 -34.43 31.36 46.34
C GLY A 210 -35.03 32.70 46.78
N LYS A 211 -36.30 32.93 46.45
CA LYS A 211 -37.12 33.99 47.03
C LYS A 211 -37.69 33.53 48.38
N GLY A 212 -37.35 34.25 49.44
CA GLY A 212 -38.28 34.67 50.50
C GLY A 212 -38.40 33.79 51.74
N LYS A 213 -38.06 34.36 52.92
CA LYS A 213 -39.02 34.80 53.95
C LYS A 213 -38.27 35.13 55.26
N ARG A 214 -38.21 36.40 55.62
CA ARG A 214 -38.89 37.03 56.77
C ARG A 214 -38.47 38.48 56.90
#